data_AF-A0A7Y0TLC4-F1
#
_entry.id   AF-A0A7Y0TLC4-F1
#
_cell.length_a   1.000
_cell.length_b   1.000
_cell.length_c   1.000
_cell.angle_alpha   90.00
_cell.angle_beta   90.00
_cell.angle_gamma   90.00
#
_symmetry.space_group_name_H-M   'P 1'
#
loop_
_entity.id
_entity.type
_entity.pdbx_description
1 polymer ?
#
loop_
_entity_poly.entity_id
_entity_poly.type
_entity_poly.pdbx_seq_one_letter_code
_entity_poly.pdbx_strand_id
1 'polypeptide(L)'
;MKTNARNDFYEGCRARAIMLALEEDRYTGDITTLATIDPFQEGSAVIRAKDEGIIGGTDVAVQVFAACDPDLSVVLHCRDGEAVCCGDIILEVKGKLAPLLIGERTTLNFMQRMSGIATRTKTYVEKVSHTNAKILDTRKTVPGLRFFDKEAVRIGGGVNHRFGLFDMILIKDNHIDASGGIAKAIRRAQKYREKKHLDVKIETEVRSMDELSKSLVCAPDIILLDNFTPDLIKEAVDYVKAACSAVLLEASGNIGMHNVREVAETGVDFISIGELTHSVRALDLSMKIDLV
;
A
#
# COMPACT_ATOMS: atom_id res chain seq x y z
N MET A 1 -0.57 20.30 -13.39
CA MET A 1 -1.76 19.81 -14.14
C MET A 1 -1.93 18.29 -14.10
N LYS A 2 -0.91 17.47 -14.38
CA LYS A 2 -1.02 15.99 -14.31
C LYS A 2 -1.14 15.40 -12.89
N THR A 3 -0.50 16.01 -11.88
CA THR A 3 -0.58 15.56 -10.49
C THR A 3 -2.00 15.68 -9.93
N ASN A 4 -2.71 16.77 -10.24
CA ASN A 4 -4.09 16.97 -9.80
C ASN A 4 -5.02 15.90 -10.40
N ALA A 5 -4.93 15.62 -11.70
CA ALA A 5 -5.77 14.59 -12.34
C ALA A 5 -5.54 13.17 -11.78
N ARG A 6 -4.30 12.82 -11.38
CA ARG A 6 -4.03 11.54 -10.70
C ARG A 6 -4.59 11.51 -9.28
N ASN A 7 -4.43 12.59 -8.54
CA ASN A 7 -5.03 12.70 -7.21
C ASN A 7 -6.55 12.58 -7.30
N ASP A 8 -7.19 13.31 -8.20
CA ASP A 8 -8.63 13.23 -8.45
C ASP A 8 -9.09 11.80 -8.80
N PHE A 9 -8.30 11.05 -9.57
CA PHE A 9 -8.58 9.65 -9.89
C PHE A 9 -8.54 8.75 -8.64
N TYR A 10 -7.53 8.91 -7.78
CA TYR A 10 -7.41 8.12 -6.56
C TYR A 10 -8.46 8.49 -5.52
N GLU A 11 -8.77 9.78 -5.38
CA GLU A 11 -9.88 10.30 -4.58
C GLU A 11 -11.21 9.66 -5.02
N GLY A 12 -11.47 9.63 -6.32
CA GLY A 12 -12.64 8.96 -6.87
C GLY A 12 -12.67 7.45 -6.62
N CYS A 13 -11.51 6.77 -6.68
CA CYS A 13 -11.43 5.35 -6.32
C CYS A 13 -11.74 5.12 -4.84
N ARG A 14 -11.21 5.97 -3.96
CA ARG A 14 -11.42 5.91 -2.52
C ARG A 14 -12.90 6.10 -2.16
N ALA A 15 -13.52 7.18 -2.66
CA ALA A 15 -14.92 7.47 -2.41
C ALA A 15 -15.85 6.34 -2.89
N ARG A 16 -15.64 5.81 -4.10
CA ARG A 16 -16.44 4.68 -4.62
C ARG A 16 -16.31 3.42 -3.78
N ALA A 17 -15.11 3.12 -3.29
CA ALA A 17 -14.90 1.94 -2.44
C ALA A 17 -15.55 2.09 -1.07
N ILE A 18 -15.51 3.29 -0.47
CA ILE A 18 -16.22 3.59 0.78
C ILE A 18 -17.72 3.44 0.59
N MET A 19 -18.28 4.03 -0.48
CA MET A 19 -19.71 3.93 -0.76
C MET A 19 -20.13 2.49 -1.03
N LEU A 20 -19.34 1.71 -1.77
CA LEU A 20 -19.62 0.30 -2.03
C LEU A 20 -19.64 -0.51 -0.72
N ALA A 21 -18.70 -0.27 0.20
CA ALA A 21 -18.67 -0.95 1.49
C ALA A 21 -19.88 -0.59 2.36
N LEU A 22 -20.29 0.68 2.37
CA LEU A 22 -21.51 1.13 3.06
C LEU A 22 -22.78 0.54 2.44
N GLU A 23 -22.83 0.44 1.11
CA GLU A 23 -23.96 -0.16 0.38
C GLU A 23 -24.09 -1.67 0.67
N GLU A 24 -22.96 -2.38 0.70
CA GLU A 24 -22.89 -3.81 1.04
C GLU A 24 -23.46 -4.10 2.44
N ASP A 25 -23.11 -3.27 3.43
CA ASP A 25 -23.48 -3.51 4.83
C ASP A 25 -24.89 -2.97 5.16
N ARG A 26 -25.30 -1.86 4.53
CA ARG A 26 -26.59 -1.22 4.82
C ARG A 26 -27.75 -1.82 4.04
N TYR A 27 -27.57 -2.16 2.76
CA TYR A 27 -28.66 -2.50 1.84
C TYR A 27 -29.90 -1.57 1.99
N THR A 28 -31.01 -2.07 2.55
CA THR A 28 -32.25 -1.30 2.81
C THR A 28 -32.29 -0.55 4.14
N GLY A 29 -31.32 -0.77 5.03
CA GLY A 29 -31.19 -0.14 6.34
C GLY A 29 -30.77 -1.11 7.44
N ASP A 30 -30.32 -0.57 8.57
CA ASP A 30 -29.97 -1.33 9.78
C ASP A 30 -31.22 -1.59 10.63
N ILE A 31 -31.78 -2.80 10.48
CA ILE A 31 -33.01 -3.21 11.17
C ILE A 31 -32.85 -3.24 12.70
N THR A 32 -31.64 -3.50 13.20
CA THR A 32 -31.39 -3.61 14.64
C THR A 32 -31.34 -2.22 15.25
N THR A 33 -30.58 -1.30 14.65
CA THR A 33 -30.54 0.10 15.07
C THR A 33 -31.94 0.73 15.01
N LEU A 34 -32.68 0.53 13.91
CA LEU A 34 -34.04 1.06 13.77
C LEU A 34 -35.04 0.52 14.81
N ALA A 35 -34.85 -0.71 15.29
CA ALA A 35 -35.75 -1.33 16.26
C ALA A 35 -35.39 -0.99 17.72
N THR A 36 -34.16 -0.56 17.99
CA THR A 36 -33.63 -0.49 19.36
C THR A 36 -33.16 0.89 19.80
N ILE A 37 -32.95 1.82 18.87
CA ILE A 37 -32.40 3.16 19.13
C ILE A 37 -33.42 4.23 18.73
N ASP A 38 -33.65 5.20 19.60
CA ASP A 38 -34.51 6.34 19.25
C ASP A 38 -33.86 7.17 18.11
N PRO A 39 -34.60 7.56 17.05
CA PRO A 39 -34.03 8.28 15.91
C PRO A 39 -33.37 9.63 16.23
N PHE A 40 -33.73 10.22 17.39
CA PHE A 40 -33.18 11.49 17.88
C PHE A 40 -32.17 11.27 19.02
N GLN A 41 -31.86 10.02 19.36
CA GLN A 41 -30.90 9.71 20.41
C GLN A 41 -29.49 10.12 19.98
N GLU A 42 -28.90 11.00 20.77
CA GLU A 42 -27.52 11.43 20.62
C GLU A 42 -26.59 10.66 21.55
N GLY A 43 -25.32 10.62 21.19
CA GLY A 43 -24.28 10.07 22.02
C GLY A 43 -22.90 10.26 21.41
N SER A 44 -21.96 9.48 21.90
CA SER A 44 -20.59 9.46 21.41
C SER A 44 -20.12 8.03 21.18
N ALA A 45 -19.15 7.87 20.29
CA ALA A 45 -18.48 6.61 20.01
C ALA A 45 -16.97 6.80 20.12
N VAL A 46 -16.28 5.85 20.76
CA VAL A 46 -14.83 5.88 20.92
C VAL A 46 -14.23 4.64 20.26
N ILE A 47 -13.32 4.84 19.30
CA ILE A 47 -12.50 3.77 18.73
C ILE A 47 -11.22 3.63 19.53
N ARG A 48 -10.92 2.40 19.96
CA ARG A 48 -9.74 2.05 20.76
C ARG A 48 -8.92 0.95 20.11
N ALA A 49 -7.61 1.03 20.30
CA ALA A 49 -6.71 -0.07 19.97
C ALA A 49 -6.89 -1.24 20.94
N LYS A 50 -6.94 -2.46 20.40
CA LYS A 50 -6.99 -3.71 21.18
C LYS A 50 -5.68 -4.49 21.10
N ASP A 51 -4.85 -4.16 20.11
CA ASP A 51 -3.49 -4.66 19.91
C ASP A 51 -2.51 -3.48 19.75
N GLU A 52 -1.20 -3.76 19.85
CA GLU A 52 -0.15 -2.80 19.53
C GLU A 52 0.15 -2.76 18.01
N GLY A 53 0.50 -1.58 17.49
CA GLY A 53 0.83 -1.44 16.08
C GLY A 53 0.95 0.00 15.60
N ILE A 54 0.87 0.19 14.29
CA ILE A 54 0.83 1.49 13.62
C ILE A 54 -0.58 1.73 13.11
N ILE A 55 -1.15 2.89 13.46
CA ILE A 55 -2.47 3.29 12.99
C ILE A 55 -2.43 3.71 11.51
N GLY A 56 -3.40 3.23 10.75
CA GLY A 56 -3.69 3.69 9.41
C GLY A 56 -5.19 3.71 9.13
N GLY A 57 -5.65 4.68 8.34
CA GLY A 57 -7.04 4.83 7.93
C GLY A 57 -7.88 5.78 8.80
N THR A 58 -7.27 6.63 9.62
CA THR A 58 -7.99 7.68 10.38
C THR A 58 -8.70 8.67 9.46
N ASP A 59 -8.05 9.07 8.36
CA ASP A 59 -8.66 9.92 7.32
C ASP A 59 -9.81 9.20 6.59
N VAL A 60 -9.73 7.87 6.48
CA VAL A 60 -10.79 7.04 5.87
C VAL A 60 -11.98 6.96 6.83
N ALA A 61 -11.74 6.79 8.13
CA ALA A 61 -12.78 6.79 9.15
C ALA A 61 -13.60 8.08 9.12
N VAL A 62 -12.94 9.24 9.04
CA VAL A 62 -13.62 10.55 8.91
C VAL A 62 -14.56 10.57 7.71
N GLN A 63 -14.13 10.03 6.57
CA GLN A 63 -14.94 9.99 5.35
C GLN A 63 -16.10 8.99 5.44
N VAL A 64 -15.90 7.85 6.09
CA VAL A 64 -16.98 6.88 6.32
C VAL A 64 -18.07 7.52 7.19
N PHE A 65 -17.71 8.13 8.32
CA PHE A 65 -18.69 8.78 9.19
C PHE A 65 -19.38 9.96 8.50
N ALA A 66 -18.64 10.80 7.76
CA ALA A 66 -19.25 11.89 6.98
C ALA A 66 -20.21 11.39 5.87
N ALA A 67 -19.96 10.20 5.30
CA ALA A 67 -20.86 9.57 4.34
C ALA A 67 -22.10 8.95 5.01
N CYS A 68 -22.02 8.58 6.29
CA CYS A 68 -23.16 8.13 7.08
C CYS A 68 -24.06 9.30 7.49
N ASP A 69 -23.49 10.35 8.06
CA ASP A 69 -24.17 11.59 8.41
C ASP A 69 -23.15 12.75 8.50
N PRO A 70 -23.29 13.82 7.70
CA PRO A 70 -22.35 14.94 7.68
C PRO A 70 -22.36 15.78 8.97
N ASP A 71 -23.37 15.64 9.82
CA ASP A 71 -23.46 16.36 11.10
C ASP A 71 -22.64 15.67 12.21
N LEU A 72 -22.04 14.49 11.96
CA LEU A 72 -21.16 13.81 12.90
C LEU A 72 -19.84 14.59 13.09
N SER A 73 -19.50 14.86 14.35
CA SER A 73 -18.23 15.50 14.72
C SER A 73 -17.19 14.45 15.09
N VAL A 74 -16.10 14.35 14.31
CA VAL A 74 -14.99 13.44 14.57
C VAL A 74 -13.80 14.21 15.19
N VAL A 75 -13.27 13.69 16.30
CA VAL A 75 -12.03 14.16 16.95
C VAL A 75 -11.00 13.05 16.88
N LEU A 76 -9.87 13.31 16.21
CA LEU A 76 -8.75 12.39 16.13
C LEU A 76 -7.82 12.59 17.33
N HIS A 77 -7.54 11.50 18.06
CA HIS A 77 -6.55 11.46 19.14
C HIS A 77 -5.20 10.88 18.67
N CYS A 78 -5.23 10.12 17.58
CA CYS A 78 -4.08 9.53 16.94
C CYS A 78 -4.18 9.77 15.42
N ARG A 79 -3.04 9.97 14.76
CA ARG A 79 -2.95 10.18 13.30
C ARG A 79 -2.35 8.96 12.60
N ASP A 80 -2.61 8.84 11.30
CA ASP A 80 -1.99 7.83 10.48
C ASP A 80 -0.45 7.87 10.59
N GLY A 81 0.14 6.72 10.91
CA GLY A 81 1.59 6.53 11.06
C GLY A 81 2.09 6.56 12.49
N GLU A 82 1.24 6.94 13.44
CA GLU A 82 1.56 6.90 14.87
C GLU A 82 1.45 5.47 15.43
N ALA A 83 2.31 5.19 16.41
CA ALA A 83 2.30 3.93 17.12
C ALA A 83 1.29 3.96 18.27
N VAL A 84 0.64 2.82 18.52
CA VAL A 84 -0.36 2.66 19.58
C VAL A 84 -0.16 1.38 20.36
N CYS A 85 -0.64 1.38 21.59
CA CYS A 85 -0.73 0.24 22.49
C CYS A 85 -2.19 -0.12 22.80
N CYS A 86 -2.40 -1.32 23.34
CA CYS A 86 -3.72 -1.77 23.77
C CYS A 86 -4.35 -0.77 24.77
N GLY A 87 -5.56 -0.31 24.47
CA GLY A 87 -6.32 0.64 25.30
C GLY A 87 -6.30 2.08 24.81
N ASP A 88 -5.34 2.44 23.95
CA ASP A 88 -5.21 3.80 23.40
C ASP A 88 -6.47 4.21 22.64
N ILE A 89 -6.85 5.48 22.80
CA ILE A 89 -7.96 6.08 22.08
C ILE A 89 -7.44 6.59 20.73
N ILE A 90 -8.09 6.17 19.65
CA ILE A 90 -7.70 6.53 18.29
C ILE A 90 -8.49 7.74 17.82
N LEU A 91 -9.82 7.67 17.97
CA LEU A 91 -10.73 8.76 17.65
C LEU A 91 -12.01 8.67 18.47
N GLU A 92 -12.68 9.81 18.60
CA GLU A 92 -13.99 9.99 19.19
C GLU A 92 -14.94 10.59 18.15
N VAL A 93 -16.19 10.14 18.09
CA VAL A 93 -17.21 10.67 17.19
C VAL A 93 -18.45 11.01 17.99
N LYS A 94 -19.06 12.18 17.74
CA LYS A 94 -20.26 12.66 18.42
C LYS A 94 -21.38 12.96 17.43
N GLY A 95 -22.62 12.67 17.85
CA GLY A 95 -23.83 13.00 17.11
C GLY A 95 -24.91 11.96 17.33
N LYS A 96 -25.78 11.76 16.32
CA LYS A 96 -26.85 10.75 16.39
C LYS A 96 -26.27 9.34 16.46
N LEU A 97 -26.83 8.51 17.33
CA LEU A 97 -26.35 7.14 17.52
C LEU A 97 -26.54 6.26 16.28
N ALA A 98 -27.64 6.43 15.54
CA ALA A 98 -27.94 5.57 14.40
C ALA A 98 -26.86 5.65 13.28
N PRO A 99 -26.43 6.84 12.81
CA PRO A 99 -25.29 6.97 11.91
C PRO A 99 -23.97 6.41 12.45
N LEU A 100 -23.71 6.56 13.75
CA LEU A 100 -22.51 6.01 14.39
C LEU A 100 -22.48 4.47 14.27
N LEU A 101 -23.60 3.82 14.59
CA LEU A 101 -23.73 2.35 14.53
C LEU A 101 -23.63 1.84 13.09
N ILE A 102 -24.28 2.51 12.13
CA ILE A 102 -24.18 2.17 10.70
C ILE A 102 -22.74 2.28 10.20
N GLY A 103 -22.00 3.30 10.64
CA GLY A 103 -20.62 3.54 10.23
C GLY A 103 -19.60 2.62 10.89
N GLU A 104 -19.96 1.93 11.98
CA GLU A 104 -19.03 1.17 12.83
C GLU A 104 -18.22 0.16 12.02
N ARG A 105 -18.91 -0.81 11.41
CA ARG A 105 -18.27 -2.00 10.85
C ARG A 105 -17.41 -1.63 9.65
N THR A 106 -17.93 -0.76 8.79
CA THR A 106 -17.19 -0.24 7.64
C THR A 106 -15.94 0.51 8.08
N THR A 107 -16.05 1.41 9.06
CA THR A 107 -14.90 2.15 9.60
C THR A 107 -13.84 1.21 10.17
N LEU A 108 -14.24 0.30 11.06
CA LEU A 108 -13.32 -0.66 11.68
C LEU A 108 -12.64 -1.52 10.61
N ASN A 109 -13.37 -2.07 9.63
CA ASN A 109 -12.78 -2.92 8.60
C ASN A 109 -11.66 -2.20 7.80
N PHE A 110 -11.88 -0.93 7.41
CA PHE A 110 -10.85 -0.14 6.74
C PHE A 110 -9.64 0.11 7.65
N MET A 111 -9.87 0.64 8.86
CA MET A 111 -8.81 0.98 9.78
C MET A 111 -8.00 -0.24 10.22
N GLN A 112 -8.66 -1.34 10.57
CA GLN A 112 -8.01 -2.58 11.02
C GLN A 112 -7.13 -3.16 9.91
N ARG A 113 -7.60 -3.17 8.66
CA ARG A 113 -6.81 -3.64 7.50
C ARG A 113 -5.62 -2.71 7.24
N MET A 114 -5.84 -1.41 7.13
CA MET A 114 -4.79 -0.44 6.86
C MET A 114 -3.73 -0.42 7.97
N SER A 115 -4.16 -0.44 9.22
CA SER A 115 -3.26 -0.53 10.38
C SER A 115 -2.47 -1.83 10.38
N GLY A 116 -3.07 -2.96 9.99
CA GLY A 116 -2.36 -4.24 9.83
C GLY A 116 -1.23 -4.18 8.79
N ILE A 117 -1.48 -3.56 7.63
CA ILE A 117 -0.49 -3.35 6.57
C ILE A 117 0.62 -2.38 7.03
N ALA A 118 0.23 -1.25 7.64
CA ALA A 118 1.17 -0.24 8.13
C ALA A 118 2.09 -0.82 9.21
N THR A 119 1.53 -1.58 10.15
CA THR A 119 2.28 -2.28 11.20
C THR A 119 3.30 -3.24 10.60
N ARG A 120 2.86 -4.11 9.68
CA ARG A 120 3.76 -5.07 9.03
C ARG A 120 4.87 -4.37 8.24
N THR A 121 4.52 -3.32 7.51
CA THR A 121 5.48 -2.54 6.72
C THR A 121 6.52 -1.88 7.63
N LYS A 122 6.09 -1.29 8.75
CA LYS A 122 6.99 -0.68 9.72
C LYS A 122 8.03 -1.68 10.23
N THR A 123 7.61 -2.91 10.56
CA THR A 123 8.53 -3.97 10.97
C THR A 123 9.58 -4.27 9.89
N TYR A 124 9.19 -4.30 8.61
CA TYR A 124 10.12 -4.52 7.50
C TYR A 124 11.11 -3.36 7.35
N VAL A 125 10.61 -2.12 7.39
CA VAL A 125 11.42 -0.90 7.29
C VAL A 125 12.44 -0.83 8.42
N GLU A 126 12.03 -1.12 9.65
CA GLU A 126 12.93 -1.15 10.81
C GLU A 126 14.02 -2.23 10.65
N LYS A 127 13.66 -3.40 10.13
CA LYS A 127 14.58 -4.53 9.93
C LYS A 127 15.72 -4.23 8.96
N VAL A 128 15.52 -3.27 8.05
CA VAL A 128 16.51 -2.86 7.04
C VAL A 128 17.03 -1.44 7.25
N SER A 129 16.68 -0.79 8.36
CA SER A 129 16.98 0.63 8.60
C SER A 129 18.47 0.98 8.66
N HIS A 130 19.35 -0.01 8.87
CA HIS A 130 20.81 0.14 8.82
C HIS A 130 21.38 0.09 7.39
N THR A 131 20.55 -0.11 6.37
CA THR A 131 20.95 -0.11 4.96
C THR A 131 20.24 1.03 4.19
N ASN A 132 20.58 1.19 2.91
CA ASN A 132 19.91 2.15 2.02
C ASN A 132 18.70 1.55 1.28
N ALA A 133 18.41 0.27 1.48
CA ALA A 133 17.36 -0.44 0.76
C ALA A 133 15.98 0.07 1.20
N LYS A 134 15.11 0.34 0.22
CA LYS A 134 13.72 0.75 0.48
C LYS A 134 12.76 -0.41 0.25
N ILE A 135 11.82 -0.59 1.18
CA ILE A 135 10.77 -1.59 1.10
C ILE A 135 9.68 -1.10 0.15
N LEU A 136 9.39 -1.88 -0.89
CA LEU A 136 8.36 -1.61 -1.87
C LEU A 136 7.14 -2.53 -1.72
N ASP A 137 5.97 -1.97 -1.96
CA ASP A 137 4.75 -2.74 -2.18
C ASP A 137 4.70 -3.35 -3.59
N THR A 138 3.58 -4.01 -3.91
CA THR A 138 3.35 -4.53 -5.25
C THR A 138 1.92 -4.25 -5.72
N ARG A 139 1.54 -4.81 -6.87
CA ARG A 139 0.14 -4.83 -7.35
C ARG A 139 -0.66 -6.02 -6.83
N LYS A 140 -0.09 -6.87 -5.97
CA LYS A 140 -0.77 -8.00 -5.31
C LYS A 140 -1.65 -7.49 -4.16
N THR A 141 -2.62 -6.66 -4.51
CA THR A 141 -3.54 -6.00 -3.56
C THR A 141 -4.91 -6.65 -3.64
N VAL A 142 -5.75 -6.41 -2.63
CA VAL A 142 -7.16 -6.81 -2.72
C VAL A 142 -7.84 -6.03 -3.87
N PRO A 143 -8.64 -6.69 -4.74
CA PRO A 143 -9.36 -6.01 -5.80
C PRO A 143 -10.26 -4.89 -5.24
N GLY A 144 -10.27 -3.74 -5.89
CA GLY A 144 -11.03 -2.56 -5.43
C GLY A 144 -10.37 -1.77 -4.29
N LEU A 145 -9.47 -2.38 -3.50
CA LEU A 145 -8.88 -1.76 -2.32
C LEU A 145 -7.42 -1.29 -2.50
N ARG A 146 -6.89 -1.33 -3.72
CA ARG A 146 -5.47 -0.99 -4.00
C ARG A 146 -5.03 0.34 -3.42
N PHE A 147 -5.89 1.37 -3.48
CA PHE A 147 -5.55 2.69 -2.93
C PHE A 147 -5.23 2.59 -1.44
N PHE A 148 -6.12 1.98 -0.65
CA PHE A 148 -5.97 1.81 0.79
C PHE A 148 -4.76 0.95 1.14
N ASP A 149 -4.57 -0.15 0.41
CA ASP A 149 -3.42 -1.05 0.61
C ASP A 149 -2.09 -0.32 0.41
N LYS A 150 -1.97 0.49 -0.67
CA LYS A 150 -0.75 1.25 -0.97
C LYS A 150 -0.55 2.43 -0.02
N GLU A 151 -1.61 3.14 0.35
CA GLU A 151 -1.50 4.20 1.36
C GLU A 151 -1.07 3.64 2.71
N ALA A 152 -1.57 2.47 3.10
CA ALA A 152 -1.15 1.83 4.33
C ALA A 152 0.34 1.43 4.34
N VAL A 153 0.89 0.98 3.21
CA VAL A 153 2.34 0.76 3.08
C VAL A 153 3.11 2.07 3.26
N ARG A 154 2.67 3.15 2.61
CA ARG A 154 3.29 4.49 2.78
C ARG A 154 3.24 4.96 4.23
N ILE A 155 2.11 4.77 4.91
CA ILE A 155 1.91 5.10 6.34
C ILE A 155 2.90 4.32 7.21
N GLY A 156 3.13 3.04 6.92
CA GLY A 156 4.13 2.21 7.60
C GLY A 156 5.60 2.55 7.29
N GLY A 157 5.86 3.53 6.42
CA GLY A 157 7.21 3.96 6.03
C GLY A 157 7.79 3.23 4.81
N GLY A 158 7.01 2.37 4.16
CA GLY A 158 7.38 1.80 2.87
C GLY A 158 7.22 2.80 1.73
N VAL A 159 7.62 2.40 0.53
CA VAL A 159 7.50 3.22 -0.68
C VAL A 159 6.64 2.50 -1.70
N ASN A 160 5.73 3.23 -2.33
CA ASN A 160 4.86 2.66 -3.35
C ASN A 160 5.65 2.40 -4.63
N HIS A 161 5.63 1.15 -5.11
CA HIS A 161 5.91 0.82 -6.50
C HIS A 161 4.78 1.37 -7.39
N ARG A 162 4.75 1.04 -8.68
CA ARG A 162 3.70 1.49 -9.60
C ARG A 162 2.29 1.13 -9.08
N PHE A 163 1.37 2.09 -9.11
CA PHE A 163 -0.02 1.86 -8.71
C PHE A 163 -0.77 1.00 -9.73
N GLY A 164 -0.54 1.23 -11.02
CA GLY A 164 -1.19 0.52 -12.11
C GLY A 164 -0.27 0.28 -13.30
N LEU A 165 -0.87 -0.18 -14.39
CA LEU A 165 -0.18 -0.40 -15.68
C LEU A 165 0.23 0.91 -16.36
N PHE A 166 -0.29 2.05 -15.89
CA PHE A 166 -0.13 3.37 -16.48
C PHE A 166 0.99 4.22 -15.84
N ASP A 167 1.54 3.80 -14.69
CA ASP A 167 2.50 4.61 -13.94
C ASP A 167 3.96 4.35 -14.31
N MET A 168 4.25 3.11 -14.73
CA MET A 168 5.60 2.68 -15.05
C MET A 168 5.57 1.52 -16.06
N ILE A 169 6.52 1.54 -16.99
CA ILE A 169 6.73 0.43 -17.91
C ILE A 169 7.53 -0.63 -17.16
N LEU A 170 6.93 -1.79 -16.92
CA LEU A 170 7.60 -2.97 -16.36
C LEU A 170 7.57 -4.10 -17.38
N ILE A 171 8.74 -4.45 -17.88
CA ILE A 171 8.96 -5.51 -18.85
C ILE A 171 9.21 -6.81 -18.07
N LYS A 172 8.25 -7.73 -18.17
CA LYS A 172 8.34 -9.09 -17.60
C LYS A 172 8.73 -10.13 -18.64
N ASP A 173 9.05 -11.33 -18.19
CA ASP A 173 9.26 -12.55 -18.99
C ASP A 173 8.40 -12.64 -20.27
N ASN A 174 7.08 -12.54 -20.14
CA ASN A 174 6.13 -12.65 -21.24
C ASN A 174 6.33 -11.56 -22.30
N HIS A 175 6.72 -10.36 -21.88
CA HIS A 175 6.99 -9.25 -22.80
C HIS A 175 8.34 -9.39 -23.49
N ILE A 176 9.33 -9.95 -22.78
CA ILE A 176 10.66 -10.27 -23.31
C ILE A 176 10.52 -11.30 -24.42
N ASP A 177 9.81 -12.39 -24.15
CA ASP A 177 9.57 -13.49 -25.09
C ASP A 177 8.80 -12.99 -26.31
N ALA A 178 7.68 -12.28 -26.10
CA ALA A 178 6.88 -11.70 -27.18
C ALA A 178 7.64 -10.65 -28.02
N SER A 179 8.66 -10.00 -27.45
CA SER A 179 9.50 -9.03 -28.16
C SER A 179 10.67 -9.66 -28.91
N GLY A 180 10.91 -10.96 -28.72
CA GLY A 180 12.05 -11.68 -29.28
C GLY A 180 13.38 -11.29 -28.64
N GLY A 181 13.37 -11.02 -27.33
CA GLY A 181 14.55 -10.81 -26.49
C GLY A 181 14.54 -9.51 -25.67
N ILE A 182 15.27 -9.52 -24.56
CA ILE A 182 15.26 -8.46 -23.53
C ILE A 182 15.71 -7.10 -24.07
N ALA A 183 16.80 -7.06 -24.84
CA ALA A 183 17.31 -5.83 -25.44
C ALA A 183 16.31 -5.19 -26.42
N LYS A 184 15.55 -6.02 -27.18
CA LYS A 184 14.53 -5.51 -28.09
C LYS A 184 13.34 -4.95 -27.32
N ALA A 185 12.93 -5.60 -26.24
CA ALA A 185 11.84 -5.13 -25.37
C ALA A 185 12.19 -3.76 -24.77
N ILE A 186 13.37 -3.61 -24.16
CA ILE A 186 13.82 -2.36 -23.53
C ILE A 186 13.89 -1.23 -24.55
N ARG A 187 14.55 -1.46 -25.71
CA ARG A 187 14.65 -0.42 -26.76
C ARG A 187 13.29 -0.01 -27.32
N ARG A 188 12.35 -0.95 -27.46
CA ARG A 188 10.97 -0.63 -27.88
C ARG A 188 10.26 0.23 -26.83
N ALA A 189 10.41 -0.08 -25.55
CA ALA A 189 9.87 0.70 -24.45
C ALA A 189 10.45 2.13 -24.42
N GLN A 190 11.76 2.28 -24.57
CA GLN A 190 12.45 3.58 -24.64
C GLN A 190 11.92 4.44 -25.80
N LYS A 191 11.87 3.87 -27.01
CA LYS A 191 11.30 4.55 -28.19
C LYS A 191 9.84 4.95 -27.99
N TYR A 192 9.04 4.09 -27.36
CA TYR A 192 7.64 4.39 -27.06
C TYR A 192 7.53 5.55 -26.05
N ARG A 193 8.31 5.51 -24.96
CA ARG A 193 8.38 6.55 -23.93
C ARG A 193 8.73 7.91 -24.55
N GLU A 194 9.76 7.96 -25.39
CA GLU A 194 10.18 9.16 -26.11
C GLU A 194 9.09 9.67 -27.07
N LYS A 195 8.57 8.79 -27.95
CA LYS A 195 7.53 9.15 -28.93
C LYS A 195 6.26 9.71 -28.28
N LYS A 196 5.92 9.22 -27.09
CA LYS A 196 4.73 9.64 -26.35
C LYS A 196 5.02 10.74 -25.33
N HIS A 197 6.26 11.21 -25.22
CA HIS A 197 6.72 12.17 -24.21
C HIS A 197 6.26 11.79 -22.80
N LEU A 198 6.43 10.51 -22.45
CA LEU A 198 6.05 9.99 -21.15
C LEU A 198 7.20 10.18 -20.16
N ASP A 199 6.87 10.78 -19.02
CA ASP A 199 7.77 10.89 -17.88
C ASP A 199 7.51 9.69 -16.94
N VAL A 200 7.95 8.51 -17.38
CA VAL A 200 7.80 7.25 -16.64
C VAL A 200 9.10 6.46 -16.67
N LYS A 201 9.37 5.74 -15.57
CA LYS A 201 10.51 4.84 -15.47
C LYS A 201 10.30 3.57 -16.32
N ILE A 202 11.40 2.99 -16.76
CA ILE A 202 11.43 1.68 -17.44
C ILE A 202 12.15 0.70 -16.53
N GLU A 203 11.41 -0.29 -16.07
CA GLU A 203 11.90 -1.40 -15.28
C GLU A 203 11.88 -2.68 -16.13
N THR A 204 12.89 -3.53 -15.98
CA THR A 204 12.94 -4.86 -16.61
C THR A 204 13.25 -5.92 -15.58
N GLU A 205 12.50 -7.02 -15.64
CA GLU A 205 12.72 -8.21 -14.85
C GLU A 205 13.80 -9.09 -15.51
N VAL A 206 14.70 -9.64 -14.70
CA VAL A 206 15.74 -10.58 -15.13
C VAL A 206 15.78 -11.79 -14.21
N ARG A 207 16.09 -12.96 -14.79
CA ARG A 207 16.13 -14.25 -14.10
C ARG A 207 17.54 -14.84 -13.99
N SER A 208 18.54 -14.20 -14.58
CA SER A 208 19.93 -14.65 -14.55
C SER A 208 20.92 -13.50 -14.75
N MET A 209 22.19 -13.73 -14.38
CA MET A 209 23.29 -12.80 -14.64
C MET A 209 23.51 -12.53 -16.14
N ASP A 210 23.18 -13.51 -17.02
CA ASP A 210 23.23 -13.32 -18.47
C ASP A 210 22.15 -12.32 -18.93
N GLU A 211 20.90 -12.46 -18.45
CA GLU A 211 19.84 -11.49 -18.74
C GLU A 211 20.16 -10.10 -18.17
N LEU A 212 20.75 -10.03 -16.97
CA LEU A 212 21.25 -8.80 -16.35
C LEU A 212 22.29 -8.10 -17.22
N SER A 213 23.30 -8.82 -17.71
CA SER A 213 24.34 -8.24 -18.57
C SER A 213 23.75 -7.67 -19.86
N LYS A 214 22.78 -8.37 -20.47
CA LYS A 214 22.11 -7.96 -21.71
C LYS A 214 21.19 -6.76 -21.50
N SER A 215 20.50 -6.69 -20.36
CA SER A 215 19.64 -5.55 -20.03
C SER A 215 20.46 -4.30 -19.73
N LEU A 216 21.59 -4.44 -19.03
CA LEU A 216 22.45 -3.32 -18.64
C LEU A 216 23.01 -2.56 -19.84
N VAL A 217 23.33 -3.25 -20.95
CA VAL A 217 23.74 -2.61 -22.23
C VAL A 217 22.67 -1.65 -22.77
N CYS A 218 21.40 -1.88 -22.43
CA CYS A 218 20.30 -1.01 -22.84
C CYS A 218 19.97 0.07 -21.80
N ALA A 219 20.62 0.08 -20.63
CA ALA A 219 20.45 1.06 -19.54
C ALA A 219 18.98 1.38 -19.22
N PRO A 220 18.16 0.40 -18.78
CA PRO A 220 16.85 0.68 -18.19
C PRO A 220 17.03 1.51 -16.91
N ASP A 221 15.95 2.14 -16.41
CA ASP A 221 16.03 2.89 -15.16
C ASP A 221 16.19 1.98 -13.94
N ILE A 222 15.55 0.81 -13.95
CA ILE A 222 15.52 -0.16 -12.85
C ILE A 222 15.65 -1.57 -13.44
N ILE A 223 16.39 -2.45 -12.77
CA ILE A 223 16.43 -3.89 -13.05
C ILE A 223 15.94 -4.65 -11.83
N LEU A 224 14.92 -5.48 -12.03
CA LEU A 224 14.35 -6.34 -11.00
C LEU A 224 14.97 -7.73 -11.10
N LEU A 225 15.63 -8.16 -10.03
CA LEU A 225 16.27 -9.46 -9.85
C LEU A 225 15.23 -10.45 -9.32
N ASP A 226 14.69 -11.30 -10.19
CA ASP A 226 13.61 -12.24 -9.83
C ASP A 226 14.15 -13.56 -9.27
N ASN A 227 13.87 -13.83 -8.00
CA ASN A 227 14.25 -15.04 -7.27
C ASN A 227 15.77 -15.30 -7.22
N PHE A 228 16.59 -14.25 -7.22
CA PHE A 228 18.04 -14.38 -7.00
C PHE A 228 18.33 -14.73 -5.54
N THR A 229 19.35 -15.54 -5.30
CA THR A 229 19.89 -15.77 -3.95
C THR A 229 20.65 -14.53 -3.47
N PRO A 230 20.82 -14.31 -2.16
CA PRO A 230 21.59 -13.17 -1.64
C PRO A 230 23.00 -13.05 -2.22
N ASP A 231 23.70 -14.18 -2.43
CA ASP A 231 25.01 -14.20 -3.08
C ASP A 231 24.95 -13.68 -4.52
N LEU A 232 23.97 -14.12 -5.32
CA LEU A 232 23.77 -13.65 -6.69
C LEU A 232 23.32 -12.20 -6.74
N ILE A 233 22.51 -11.74 -5.78
CA ILE A 233 22.12 -10.35 -5.67
C ILE A 233 23.35 -9.48 -5.41
N LYS A 234 24.24 -9.90 -4.50
CA LYS A 234 25.48 -9.18 -4.22
C LYS A 234 26.38 -9.11 -5.46
N GLU A 235 26.54 -10.22 -6.17
CA GLU A 235 27.26 -10.25 -7.45
C GLU A 235 26.65 -9.30 -8.49
N ALA A 236 25.31 -9.28 -8.61
CA ALA A 236 24.59 -8.38 -9.50
C ALA A 236 24.80 -6.90 -9.12
N VAL A 237 24.77 -6.58 -7.82
CA VAL A 237 25.02 -5.24 -7.29
C VAL A 237 26.42 -4.77 -7.64
N ASP A 238 27.45 -5.59 -7.39
CA ASP A 238 28.84 -5.26 -7.69
C ASP A 238 29.06 -5.08 -9.19
N TYR A 239 28.47 -5.97 -10.00
CA TYR A 239 28.53 -5.90 -11.46
C TYR A 239 27.90 -4.62 -12.02
N VAL A 240 26.70 -4.25 -11.57
CA VAL A 240 25.99 -3.05 -12.05
C VAL A 240 26.69 -1.78 -11.57
N LYS A 241 27.15 -1.72 -10.31
CA LYS A 241 27.87 -0.53 -9.79
C LYS A 241 29.18 -0.27 -10.52
N ALA A 242 29.88 -1.33 -10.95
CA ALA A 242 31.11 -1.19 -11.73
C ALA A 242 30.85 -0.69 -13.18
N ALA A 243 29.72 -1.04 -13.76
CA ALA A 243 29.41 -0.76 -15.17
C ALA A 243 28.55 0.50 -15.38
N CYS A 244 27.52 0.72 -14.56
CA CYS A 244 26.63 1.88 -14.66
C CYS A 244 25.92 2.15 -13.32
N SER A 245 26.44 3.10 -12.54
CA SER A 245 25.88 3.47 -11.24
C SER A 245 24.51 4.18 -11.29
N ALA A 246 23.99 4.49 -12.48
CA ALA A 246 22.71 5.17 -12.66
C ALA A 246 21.51 4.20 -12.68
N VAL A 247 21.75 2.90 -12.90
CA VAL A 247 20.70 1.87 -12.92
C VAL A 247 20.45 1.40 -11.49
N LEU A 248 19.19 1.43 -11.06
CA LEU A 248 18.78 0.96 -9.74
C LEU A 248 18.46 -0.53 -9.77
N LEU A 249 18.67 -1.22 -8.65
CA LEU A 249 18.37 -2.63 -8.49
C LEU A 249 17.23 -2.87 -7.50
N GLU A 250 16.28 -3.70 -7.91
CA GLU A 250 15.18 -4.18 -7.09
C GLU A 250 15.29 -5.69 -6.89
N ALA A 251 15.26 -6.16 -5.65
CA ALA A 251 15.15 -7.58 -5.34
C ALA A 251 13.68 -7.99 -5.15
N SER A 252 13.27 -9.09 -5.78
CA SER A 252 11.92 -9.64 -5.66
C SER A 252 11.95 -11.17 -5.73
N GLY A 253 10.97 -11.82 -5.09
CA GLY A 253 10.78 -13.26 -5.16
C GLY A 253 11.15 -13.99 -3.87
N ASN A 254 10.16 -14.61 -3.23
CA ASN A 254 10.29 -15.33 -1.95
C ASN A 254 11.05 -14.56 -0.84
N ILE A 255 10.88 -13.24 -0.79
CA ILE A 255 11.46 -12.38 0.25
C ILE A 255 10.42 -12.18 1.36
N GLY A 256 10.84 -12.37 2.61
CA GLY A 256 10.05 -12.10 3.78
C GLY A 256 10.90 -11.86 5.04
N MET A 257 10.28 -11.87 6.22
CA MET A 257 10.96 -11.53 7.48
C MET A 257 12.19 -12.39 7.78
N HIS A 258 12.23 -13.62 7.24
CA HIS A 258 13.31 -14.58 7.45
C HIS A 258 14.61 -14.22 6.70
N ASN A 259 14.53 -13.51 5.56
CA ASN A 259 15.68 -13.22 4.70
C ASN A 259 15.83 -11.73 4.28
N VAL A 260 14.85 -10.87 4.54
CA VAL A 260 14.86 -9.46 4.09
C VAL A 260 16.10 -8.69 4.52
N ARG A 261 16.62 -8.98 5.72
CA ARG A 261 17.85 -8.35 6.24
C ARG A 261 19.05 -8.69 5.36
N GLU A 262 19.23 -9.96 5.07
CA GLU A 262 20.35 -10.45 4.26
C GLU A 262 20.28 -9.87 2.85
N VAL A 263 19.09 -9.85 2.25
CA VAL A 263 18.85 -9.21 0.96
C VAL A 263 19.20 -7.72 1.00
N ALA A 264 18.79 -6.99 2.04
CA ALA A 264 19.11 -5.57 2.16
C ALA A 264 20.62 -5.30 2.31
N GLU A 265 21.34 -6.18 3.01
CA GLU A 265 22.78 -6.09 3.23
C GLU A 265 23.61 -6.37 1.95
N THR A 266 23.01 -6.92 0.90
CA THR A 266 23.64 -7.03 -0.43
C THR A 266 23.86 -5.67 -1.10
N GLY A 267 23.14 -4.63 -0.67
CA GLY A 267 23.26 -3.27 -1.19
C GLY A 267 22.40 -2.96 -2.41
N VAL A 268 21.30 -3.71 -2.62
CA VAL A 268 20.20 -3.33 -3.53
C VAL A 268 19.50 -2.06 -3.08
N ASP A 269 18.92 -1.33 -4.04
CA ASP A 269 18.21 -0.08 -3.77
C ASP A 269 16.78 -0.33 -3.25
N PHE A 270 16.14 -1.38 -3.76
CA PHE A 270 14.74 -1.70 -3.47
C PHE A 270 14.53 -3.17 -3.16
N ILE A 271 13.52 -3.45 -2.33
CA ILE A 271 13.07 -4.81 -2.01
C ILE A 271 11.56 -4.85 -2.11
N SER A 272 11.02 -5.59 -3.08
CA SER A 272 9.59 -5.76 -3.29
C SER A 272 9.01 -6.89 -2.45
N ILE A 273 8.03 -6.57 -1.61
CA ILE A 273 7.41 -7.52 -0.67
C ILE A 273 5.90 -7.60 -0.93
N GLY A 274 5.50 -8.66 -1.64
CA GLY A 274 4.09 -8.87 -1.99
C GLY A 274 3.18 -9.10 -0.79
N GLU A 275 3.69 -9.81 0.24
CA GLU A 275 2.88 -10.23 1.38
C GLU A 275 2.37 -9.07 2.24
N LEU A 276 2.95 -7.86 2.10
CA LEU A 276 2.48 -6.64 2.75
C LEU A 276 0.99 -6.40 2.49
N THR A 277 0.51 -6.71 1.28
CA THR A 277 -0.86 -6.35 0.85
C THR A 277 -1.77 -7.56 0.61
N HIS A 278 -1.23 -8.73 0.26
CA HIS A 278 -2.06 -9.93 0.03
C HIS A 278 -2.20 -10.85 1.25
N SER A 279 -1.33 -10.75 2.26
CA SER A 279 -1.33 -11.62 3.45
C SER A 279 -1.50 -10.82 4.74
N VAL A 280 -2.49 -9.93 4.75
CA VAL A 280 -2.71 -8.97 5.84
C VAL A 280 -3.31 -9.65 7.06
N ARG A 281 -2.67 -9.45 8.23
CA ARG A 281 -3.32 -9.64 9.53
C ARG A 281 -3.82 -8.27 9.99
N ALA A 282 -5.12 -8.13 10.16
CA ALA A 282 -5.73 -6.89 10.62
C ALA A 282 -5.31 -6.58 12.06
N LEU A 283 -5.11 -5.29 12.39
CA LEU A 283 -4.89 -4.83 13.76
C LEU A 283 -6.23 -4.82 14.49
N ASP A 284 -6.34 -5.40 15.68
CA ASP A 284 -7.61 -5.42 16.41
C ASP A 284 -7.95 -4.03 16.96
N LEU A 285 -9.17 -3.56 16.66
CA LEU A 285 -9.73 -2.27 17.04
C LEU A 285 -11.19 -2.48 17.47
N SER A 286 -11.65 -1.75 18.47
CA SER A 286 -13.05 -1.80 18.91
C SER A 286 -13.66 -0.41 18.94
N MET A 287 -14.96 -0.31 18.63
CA MET A 287 -15.75 0.88 18.91
C MET A 287 -16.66 0.62 20.12
N LYS A 288 -16.81 1.62 21.00
CA LYS A 288 -17.80 1.59 22.09
C LYS A 288 -18.63 2.84 22.07
N ILE A 289 -19.93 2.69 22.36
CA ILE A 289 -20.86 3.81 22.51
C ILE A 289 -20.91 4.25 23.96
N ASP A 290 -20.84 5.56 24.18
CA ASP A 290 -21.06 6.23 25.45
C ASP A 290 -22.24 7.21 25.28
N LEU A 291 -23.26 7.06 26.12
CA LEU A 291 -24.41 7.96 26.16
C LEU A 291 -23.98 9.30 26.80
N VAL A 292 -24.42 10.40 26.19
CA VAL A 292 -24.20 11.76 26.70
C VAL A 292 -25.31 12.14 27.68
#